data_AF-A0A7W0KDC4-F1
#
_entry.id   AF-A0A7W0KDC4-F1
#
_cell.length_a   1.000
_cell.length_b   1.000
_cell.length_c   1.000
_cell.angle_alpha   90.00
_cell.angle_beta   90.00
_cell.angle_gamma   90.00
#
_symmetry.space_group_name_H-M   'P 1'
#
loop_
_entity.id
_entity.type
_entity.pdbx_description
1 polymer ?
#
loop_
_entity_poly.entity_id
_entity_poly.type
_entity_poly.pdbx_seq_one_letter_code
_entity_poly.pdbx_strand_id
1 'polypeptide(L)'
;MINVHMIVGSAVVVAYLAVLVLNLRTASSGAEFSWQKMVSFGAATLLLVQYVLGFSLLGEGNDIPAFHFLLALAAILPVGMEHGYGSQRPAAKDRGKIGALANVLTLVLVLVAYIIGELN
;
A
#
# COMPACT_ATOMS: atom_id res chain seq x y z
N MET A 1 15.59 9.72 12.17
CA MET A 1 14.42 8.82 11.94
C MET A 1 13.47 9.37 10.88
N ILE A 2 13.19 10.67 10.87
CA ILE A 2 12.31 11.33 9.87
C ILE A 2 12.73 11.07 8.41
N ASN A 3 13.99 11.28 8.04
CA ASN A 3 14.45 11.02 6.66
C ASN A 3 14.26 9.56 6.22
N VAL A 4 14.42 8.61 7.15
CA VAL A 4 14.20 7.18 6.88
C VAL A 4 12.72 6.92 6.64
N HIS A 5 11.84 7.48 7.48
CA HIS A 5 10.39 7.40 7.30
C HIS A 5 9.93 7.99 5.95
N MET A 6 10.53 9.09 5.52
CA MET A 6 10.23 9.69 4.20
C MET A 6 10.66 8.78 3.05
N ILE A 7 11.88 8.25 3.09
CA ILE A 7 12.41 7.34 2.05
C ILE A 7 11.55 6.07 1.96
N VAL A 8 11.20 5.48 3.11
CA VAL A 8 10.34 4.28 3.15
C VAL A 8 8.93 4.63 2.65
N GLY A 9 8.40 5.80 3.00
CA GLY A 9 7.12 6.30 2.48
C GLY A 9 7.09 6.38 0.95
N SER A 10 8.12 6.97 0.34
CA SER A 10 8.26 6.99 -1.13
C SER A 10 8.35 5.58 -1.71
N ALA A 11 9.08 4.67 -1.07
CA ALA A 11 9.19 3.28 -1.49
C ALA A 11 7.85 2.54 -1.43
N VAL A 12 7.01 2.81 -0.42
CA VAL A 12 5.65 2.25 -0.30
C VAL A 12 4.79 2.69 -1.48
N VAL A 13 4.80 3.98 -1.83
CA VAL A 13 4.04 4.50 -2.98
C VAL A 13 4.47 3.81 -4.26
N VAL A 14 5.78 3.73 -4.52
CA VAL A 14 6.33 3.07 -5.71
C VAL A 14 5.99 1.57 -5.74
N ALA A 15 6.09 0.89 -4.59
CA ALA A 15 5.77 -0.54 -4.49
C ALA A 15 4.29 -0.80 -4.84
N TYR A 16 3.35 -0.06 -4.27
CA TYR A 16 1.94 -0.23 -4.59
C TYR A 16 1.60 0.17 -6.03
N LEU A 17 2.33 1.11 -6.63
CA LEU A 17 2.20 1.42 -8.05
C LEU A 17 2.61 0.21 -8.91
N ALA A 18 3.71 -0.46 -8.56
CA ALA A 18 4.12 -1.68 -9.24
C ALA A 18 3.06 -2.79 -9.09
N VAL A 19 2.52 -3.03 -7.88
CA VAL A 19 1.48 -4.05 -7.66
C VAL A 19 0.20 -3.70 -8.43
N LEU A 20 -0.18 -2.42 -8.50
CA LEU A 20 -1.32 -1.97 -9.31
C LEU A 20 -1.13 -2.33 -10.79
N VAL A 21 0.03 -2.01 -11.37
CA VAL A 21 0.33 -2.32 -12.77
C VAL A 21 0.23 -3.82 -13.04
N LEU A 22 0.77 -4.65 -12.15
CA LEU A 22 0.69 -6.11 -12.27
C LEU A 22 -0.75 -6.61 -12.22
N ASN A 23 -1.55 -6.10 -11.26
CA ASN A 23 -2.95 -6.51 -11.13
C ASN A 23 -3.81 -6.03 -12.31
N LEU A 24 -3.55 -4.84 -12.88
CA LEU A 24 -4.19 -4.37 -14.12
C LEU A 24 -3.83 -5.26 -15.31
N ARG A 25 -2.57 -5.68 -15.41
CA ARG A 25 -2.13 -6.64 -16.43
C ARG A 25 -2.81 -7.99 -16.26
N THR A 26 -2.94 -8.49 -15.03
CA THR A 26 -3.66 -9.73 -14.75
C THR A 26 -5.15 -9.60 -15.07
N ALA A 27 -5.78 -8.47 -14.74
CA ALA A 27 -7.18 -8.21 -15.02
C ALA A 27 -7.49 -8.25 -16.53
N SER A 28 -6.60 -7.71 -17.35
CA SER A 28 -6.74 -7.65 -18.81
C SER A 28 -6.39 -8.99 -19.47
N SER A 29 -5.20 -9.52 -19.20
CA SER A 29 -4.68 -10.73 -19.88
C SER A 29 -5.18 -12.05 -19.29
N GLY A 30 -5.54 -12.08 -18.01
CA GLY A 30 -5.81 -13.31 -17.27
C GLY A 30 -4.58 -14.15 -16.94
N ALA A 31 -3.38 -13.65 -17.25
CA ALA A 31 -2.13 -14.30 -16.87
C ALA A 31 -1.53 -13.59 -15.64
N GLU A 32 -0.91 -14.38 -14.77
CA GLU A 32 -0.18 -13.90 -13.59
C GLU A 32 1.30 -14.23 -13.75
N PHE A 33 2.18 -13.34 -13.30
CA PHE A 33 3.60 -13.67 -13.17
C PHE A 33 3.82 -14.48 -11.90
N SER A 34 4.74 -15.44 -11.93
CA SER A 34 5.05 -16.29 -10.76
C SER A 34 5.51 -15.50 -9.53
N TRP A 35 6.13 -14.33 -9.74
CA TRP A 35 6.67 -13.45 -8.71
C TRP A 35 5.71 -12.33 -8.27
N GLN A 36 4.54 -12.19 -8.90
CA GLN A 36 3.59 -11.10 -8.61
C GLN A 36 3.14 -11.12 -7.14
N LYS A 37 2.90 -12.32 -6.59
CA LYS A 37 2.54 -12.50 -5.18
C LYS A 37 3.65 -12.02 -4.24
N MET A 38 4.92 -12.26 -4.59
CA MET A 38 6.05 -11.79 -3.78
C MET A 38 6.13 -10.26 -3.76
N VAL A 39 5.88 -9.60 -4.89
CA VAL A 39 5.87 -8.12 -4.96
C VAL A 39 4.74 -7.53 -4.13
N SER A 40 3.53 -8.12 -4.18
CA SER A 40 2.40 -7.72 -3.35
C SER A 40 2.70 -7.85 -1.84
N PHE A 41 3.27 -8.99 -1.40
CA PHE A 41 3.71 -9.14 0.00
C PHE A 41 4.86 -8.19 0.39
N GLY A 42 5.77 -7.91 -0.54
CA GLY A 42 6.84 -6.93 -0.33
C GLY A 42 6.29 -5.53 -0.09
N ALA A 43 5.31 -5.09 -0.89
CA ALA A 43 4.64 -3.81 -0.71
C ALA A 43 3.90 -3.72 0.64
N ALA A 44 3.17 -4.77 1.01
CA ALA A 44 2.48 -4.83 2.31
C ALA A 44 3.45 -4.82 3.50
N THR A 45 4.61 -5.48 3.36
CA THR A 45 5.67 -5.48 4.37
C THR A 45 6.30 -4.09 4.50
N LEU A 46 6.57 -3.41 3.38
CA LEU A 46 7.05 -2.03 3.40
C LEU A 46 6.07 -1.08 4.07
N LEU A 47 4.76 -1.25 3.83
CA LEU A 47 3.72 -0.47 4.50
C LEU A 47 3.71 -0.73 6.01
N LEU A 48 3.88 -1.98 6.44
CA LEU A 48 4.00 -2.31 7.86
C LEU A 48 5.23 -1.64 8.49
N VAL A 49 6.39 -1.69 7.82
CA VAL A 49 7.60 -0.98 8.27
C VAL A 49 7.32 0.53 8.37
N GLN A 50 6.60 1.09 7.41
CA GLN A 50 6.23 2.51 7.42
C GLN A 50 5.38 2.87 8.64
N TYR A 51 4.43 2.01 9.04
CA TYR A 51 3.67 2.22 10.27
C TYR A 51 4.56 2.16 11.52
N VAL A 52 5.45 1.17 11.62
CA VAL A 52 6.36 1.06 12.77
C VAL A 52 7.21 2.33 12.90
N LEU A 53 7.75 2.84 11.79
CA LEU A 53 8.50 4.09 11.77
C LEU A 53 7.62 5.29 12.14
N GLY A 54 6.42 5.41 11.57
CA GLY A 54 5.49 6.51 11.86
C GLY A 54 5.07 6.55 13.33
N PHE A 55 4.76 5.39 13.94
CA PHE A 55 4.44 5.29 15.35
C PHE A 55 5.63 5.59 16.27
N SER A 56 6.86 5.25 15.85
CA SER A 56 8.05 5.64 16.62
C SER A 56 8.25 7.15 16.66
N LEU A 57 7.95 7.86 15.56
CA LEU A 57 8.07 9.32 15.46
C LEU A 57 6.99 10.08 16.24
N LEU A 58 5.83 9.47 16.47
CA LEU A 58 4.78 10.03 17.34
C LEU A 58 5.27 10.21 18.78
N GLY A 59 6.12 9.30 19.28
CA GLY A 59 6.69 9.39 20.62
C GLY A 59 7.74 10.50 20.78
N GLU A 60 8.22 11.08 19.67
CA GLU A 60 9.25 12.12 19.65
C GLU A 60 8.67 13.55 19.63
N GLY A 61 7.34 13.70 19.66
CA GLY A 61 6.68 15.01 19.78
C GLY A 61 6.48 15.77 18.46
N ASN A 62 6.50 15.08 17.31
CA ASN A 62 6.18 15.69 16.02
C ASN A 62 4.68 16.00 15.92
N ASP A 63 4.35 17.25 15.57
CA ASP A 63 2.99 17.78 15.56
C ASP A 63 2.29 17.47 14.22
N ILE A 64 2.10 16.17 13.94
CA ILE A 64 1.44 15.69 12.72
C ILE A 64 -0.08 15.61 12.96
N PRO A 65 -0.91 16.13 12.03
CA PRO A 65 -2.35 16.10 12.20
C PRO A 65 -2.90 14.67 12.30
N ALA A 66 -3.84 14.45 13.23
CA ALA A 66 -4.48 13.14 13.46
C ALA A 66 -5.02 12.47 12.19
N PHE A 67 -5.45 13.28 11.21
CA PHE A 67 -5.95 12.82 9.92
C PHE A 67 -4.91 12.04 9.10
N HIS A 68 -3.61 12.39 9.20
CA HIS A 68 -2.52 11.63 8.58
C HIS A 68 -2.54 10.16 9.03
N PHE A 69 -2.62 9.94 10.34
CA PHE A 69 -2.61 8.60 10.92
C PHE A 69 -3.86 7.80 10.58
N LEU A 70 -5.03 8.46 10.56
CA LEU A 70 -6.28 7.81 10.17
C LEU A 70 -6.24 7.32 8.72
N LEU A 71 -5.74 8.14 7.79
CA LEU A 71 -5.60 7.74 6.40
C LEU A 71 -4.56 6.64 6.21
N ALA A 72 -3.42 6.76 6.88
CA ALA A 72 -2.38 5.73 6.87
C ALA A 72 -2.96 4.40 7.34
N LEU A 73 -3.63 4.35 8.51
CA LEU A 73 -4.25 3.13 9.03
C LEU A 73 -5.38 2.60 8.15
N ALA A 74 -6.18 3.48 7.54
CA ALA A 74 -7.25 3.07 6.64
C ALA A 74 -6.74 2.24 5.46
N ALA A 75 -5.48 2.42 5.03
CA ALA A 75 -4.88 1.64 3.95
C ALA A 75 -4.76 0.14 4.28
N ILE A 76 -4.86 -0.27 5.54
CA ILE A 76 -4.93 -1.69 5.94
C ILE A 76 -6.17 -2.37 5.32
N LEU A 77 -7.28 -1.65 5.19
CA LEU A 77 -8.54 -2.21 4.69
C LEU A 77 -8.44 -2.68 3.23
N PRO A 78 -8.02 -1.83 2.25
CA PRO A 78 -7.85 -2.29 0.88
C PRO A 78 -6.72 -3.33 0.74
N VAL A 79 -5.64 -3.24 1.53
CA VAL A 79 -4.59 -4.28 1.55
C VAL A 79 -5.17 -5.63 2.02
N GLY A 80 -5.99 -5.62 3.06
CA GLY A 80 -6.74 -6.78 3.52
C GLY A 80 -7.74 -7.29 2.47
N MET A 81 -8.36 -6.40 1.69
CA MET A 81 -9.23 -6.78 0.57
C MET A 81 -8.44 -7.51 -0.53
N GLU A 82 -7.27 -7.02 -0.93
CA GLU A 82 -6.41 -7.69 -1.92
C GLU A 82 -6.02 -9.09 -1.44
N HIS A 83 -5.43 -9.19 -0.26
CA HIS A 83 -4.85 -10.44 0.24
C HIS A 83 -5.89 -11.42 0.79
N GLY A 84 -6.96 -10.92 1.41
CA GLY A 84 -7.98 -11.74 2.08
C GLY A 84 -9.14 -12.15 1.18
N TYR A 85 -9.60 -11.26 0.30
CA TYR A 85 -10.79 -11.50 -0.53
C TYR A 85 -10.46 -11.66 -2.02
N GLY A 86 -9.57 -10.81 -2.53
CA GLY A 86 -9.13 -10.81 -3.93
C GLY A 86 -8.31 -12.05 -4.28
N SER A 87 -7.33 -12.41 -3.45
CA SER A 87 -6.44 -13.56 -3.68
C SER A 87 -7.17 -14.91 -3.76
N GLN A 88 -8.36 -14.99 -3.16
CA GLN A 88 -9.18 -16.20 -3.10
C GLN A 88 -10.07 -16.39 -4.33
N ARG A 89 -10.10 -15.47 -5.30
CA ARG A 89 -10.91 -15.67 -6.52
C ARG A 89 -10.37 -16.86 -7.32
N PRO A 90 -11.27 -17.72 -7.85
CA PRO A 90 -10.85 -18.84 -8.70
C PRO A 90 -10.19 -18.38 -10.00
N ALA A 91 -10.76 -17.36 -10.65
CA ALA A 91 -10.27 -16.83 -11.91
C ALA A 91 -9.20 -15.76 -11.70
N ALA A 92 -8.06 -15.89 -12.38
CA ALA A 92 -6.98 -14.92 -12.34
C ALA A 92 -7.45 -13.50 -12.73
N LYS A 93 -8.31 -13.37 -13.75
CA LYS A 93 -8.87 -12.07 -14.14
C LYS A 93 -9.62 -11.39 -13.00
N ASP A 94 -10.36 -12.14 -12.20
CA ASP A 94 -11.11 -11.57 -11.07
C ASP A 94 -10.18 -11.23 -9.90
N ARG A 95 -9.14 -12.05 -9.65
CA ARG A 95 -8.06 -11.69 -8.72
C ARG A 95 -7.42 -10.36 -9.12
N GLY A 96 -7.05 -10.22 -10.39
CA GLY A 96 -6.46 -9.00 -10.93
C GLY A 96 -7.38 -7.79 -10.83
N LYS A 97 -8.67 -7.91 -11.14
CA LYS A 97 -9.64 -6.79 -11.04
C LYS A 97 -9.80 -6.31 -9.60
N ILE A 98 -10.03 -7.24 -8.67
CA ILE A 98 -10.21 -6.89 -7.25
C ILE A 98 -8.91 -6.35 -6.67
N GLY A 99 -7.78 -6.99 -6.99
CA GLY A 99 -6.47 -6.52 -6.57
C GLY A 99 -6.12 -5.14 -7.13
N ALA A 100 -6.50 -4.84 -8.37
CA ALA A 100 -6.30 -3.52 -8.96
C ALA A 100 -7.17 -2.46 -8.25
N LEU A 101 -8.45 -2.75 -8.01
CA LEU A 101 -9.33 -1.84 -7.26
C LEU A 101 -8.81 -1.58 -5.85
N ALA A 102 -8.43 -2.64 -5.14
CA ALA A 102 -7.83 -2.54 -3.82
C ALA A 102 -6.55 -1.69 -3.86
N ASN A 103 -5.65 -1.91 -4.82
CA ASN A 103 -4.41 -1.16 -4.90
C ASN A 103 -4.58 0.30 -5.34
N VAL A 104 -5.61 0.63 -6.13
CA VAL A 104 -5.97 2.04 -6.37
C VAL A 104 -6.37 2.71 -5.05
N LEU A 105 -7.21 2.06 -4.24
CA LEU A 105 -7.62 2.60 -2.94
C LEU A 105 -6.41 2.72 -1.99
N THR A 106 -5.57 1.69 -1.91
CA THR A 106 -4.35 1.74 -1.11
C THR A 106 -3.45 2.89 -1.55
N LEU A 107 -3.19 3.05 -2.86
CA LEU A 107 -2.37 4.12 -3.42
C LEU A 107 -2.90 5.51 -3.06
N VAL A 108 -4.20 5.74 -3.23
CA VAL A 108 -4.80 7.03 -2.89
C VAL A 108 -4.59 7.33 -1.40
N LEU A 109 -4.86 6.37 -0.51
CA LEU A 109 -4.70 6.55 0.93
C LEU A 109 -3.25 6.82 1.33
N VAL A 110 -2.30 6.00 0.86
CA VAL A 110 -0.88 6.17 1.20
C VAL A 110 -0.29 7.43 0.57
N LEU A 111 -0.71 7.82 -0.64
CA LEU A 111 -0.24 9.03 -1.30
C LEU A 111 -0.74 10.28 -0.58
N VAL A 112 -2.02 10.33 -0.20
CA VAL A 112 -2.56 11.46 0.57
C VAL A 112 -1.89 11.54 1.94
N ALA A 113 -1.70 10.41 2.63
CA ALA A 113 -0.98 10.38 3.90
C ALA A 113 0.48 10.86 3.74
N TYR A 114 1.16 10.41 2.68
CA TYR A 114 2.53 10.84 2.35
C TYR A 114 2.61 12.35 2.11
N ILE A 115 1.72 12.91 1.30
CA ILE A 115 1.68 14.37 1.03
C ILE A 115 1.45 15.16 2.33
N ILE A 116 0.52 14.71 3.20
CA ILE A 116 0.31 15.37 4.49
C ILE A 116 1.58 15.31 5.35
N GLY A 117 2.27 14.17 5.38
CA GLY A 117 3.51 14.02 6.13
C GLY A 117 4.69 14.82 5.57
N GLU A 118 4.69 15.13 4.26
CA GLU A 118 5.74 15.94 3.64
C GLU A 118 5.53 17.45 3.85
N LEU A 119 4.28 17.86 4.08
CA LEU A 119 3.92 19.27 4.30
C LEU A 119 4.04 19.73 5.76
N ASN A 120 4.33 18.83 6.71
CA ASN A 120 4.46 19.11 8.15
C ASN A 120 5.82 18.62 8.69
#